data_AF-H0AEF3-F1
#
_entry.id   AF-H0AEF3-F1
#
_cell.length_a   1.000
_cell.length_b   1.000
_cell.length_c   1.000
_cell.angle_alpha   90.00
_cell.angle_beta   90.00
_cell.angle_gamma   90.00
#
_symmetry.space_group_name_H-M   'P 1'
#
loop_
_entity.id
_entity.type
_entity.pdbx_description
1 polymer ?
#
loop_
_entity_poly.entity_id
_entity_poly.type
_entity_poly.pdbx_seq_one_letter_code
_entity_poly.pdbx_strand_id
1 'polypeptide(L)'
;MGRTNQTYRNRLEKLKENFKPFKRGGEPNKGDWSYPAGYLEYNEKPEEGAARELEEETGLKADPENLELVASIQLEHPDKYVVGNAYTISFDEV
;
A
#
# COMPACT_ATOMS: atom_id res chain seq x y z
N MET A 1 -24.35 21.79 -6.36
CA MET A 1 -24.15 22.07 -4.92
C MET A 1 -22.97 21.20 -4.43
N GLY A 2 -21.76 21.76 -4.46
CA GLY A 2 -20.52 21.02 -4.22
C GLY A 2 -20.16 20.95 -2.73
N ARG A 3 -20.32 19.78 -2.11
CA ARG A 3 -19.78 19.45 -0.78
C ARG A 3 -18.36 18.88 -0.82
N THR A 4 -17.62 19.05 -1.93
CA THR A 4 -16.48 18.16 -2.23
C THR A 4 -15.10 18.70 -1.86
N ASN A 5 -14.95 19.94 -1.37
CA ASN A 5 -13.59 20.47 -1.10
C ASN A 5 -13.14 20.32 0.36
N GLN A 6 -14.03 20.52 1.34
CA GLN A 6 -13.66 20.46 2.76
C GLN A 6 -13.53 19.01 3.27
N THR A 7 -14.45 18.12 2.90
CA THR A 7 -14.40 16.70 3.30
C THR A 7 -13.16 16.00 2.78
N TYR A 8 -12.76 16.26 1.52
CA TYR A 8 -11.53 15.72 0.95
C TYR A 8 -10.28 16.23 1.67
N ARG A 9 -10.22 17.53 1.98
CA ARG A 9 -9.12 18.10 2.76
C ARG A 9 -9.02 17.47 4.14
N ASN A 10 -10.14 17.35 4.85
CA ASN A 10 -10.16 16.74 6.18
C ASN A 10 -9.71 15.26 6.13
N ARG A 11 -10.08 14.51 5.09
CA ARG A 11 -9.65 13.12 4.88
C ARG A 11 -8.15 13.03 4.60
N LEU A 12 -7.61 13.96 3.81
CA LEU A 12 -6.17 14.04 3.52
C LEU A 12 -5.34 14.43 4.74
N GLU A 13 -5.84 15.33 5.60
CA GLU A 13 -5.15 15.69 6.84
C GLU A 13 -5.13 14.51 7.84
N LYS A 14 -6.27 13.82 8.04
CA LYS A 14 -6.31 12.56 8.84
C LYS A 14 -5.40 11.46 8.25
N LEU A 15 -5.35 11.35 6.92
CA LEU A 15 -4.41 10.45 6.24
C LEU A 15 -2.96 10.84 6.53
N LYS A 16 -2.59 12.13 6.49
CA LYS A 16 -1.21 12.54 6.83
C LYS A 16 -0.83 12.31 8.29
N GLU A 17 -1.80 12.36 9.20
CA GLU A 17 -1.58 12.06 10.63
C GLU A 17 -1.35 10.55 10.87
N ASN A 18 -2.02 9.68 10.10
CA ASN A 18 -2.03 8.22 10.33
C ASN A 18 -1.18 7.41 9.33
N PHE A 19 -0.96 7.93 8.13
CA PHE A 19 -0.16 7.32 7.09
C PHE A 19 1.26 7.88 7.17
N LYS A 20 2.16 7.08 7.76
CA LYS A 20 3.59 7.29 7.57
C LYS A 20 3.96 6.68 6.23
N PRO A 21 4.30 7.47 5.20
CA PRO A 21 4.75 6.87 3.96
C PRO A 21 6.05 6.09 4.27
N PHE A 22 6.23 4.95 3.63
CA PHE A 22 7.45 4.17 3.81
C PHE A 22 8.57 4.82 2.98
N LYS A 23 9.78 4.90 3.54
CA LYS A 23 10.98 5.30 2.79
C LYS A 23 11.72 4.05 2.37
N ARG A 24 11.92 3.89 1.06
CA ARG A 24 12.59 2.73 0.49
C ARG A 24 13.96 2.50 1.15
N GLY A 25 14.15 1.31 1.72
CA GLY A 25 15.43 0.92 2.35
C GLY A 25 16.48 0.39 1.36
N GLY A 26 16.04 -0.15 0.21
CA GLY A 26 16.87 -0.77 -0.81
C GLY A 26 16.91 0.00 -2.14
N GLU A 27 17.93 -0.26 -2.94
CA GLU A 27 18.05 0.26 -4.31
C GLU A 27 17.14 -0.52 -5.28
N PRO A 28 16.68 0.11 -6.38
CA PRO A 28 16.84 1.52 -6.73
C PRO A 28 15.95 2.46 -5.89
N ASN A 29 16.29 3.75 -5.84
CA ASN A 29 15.52 4.85 -5.22
C ASN A 29 15.45 4.79 -3.69
N LYS A 30 16.55 4.38 -3.05
CA LYS A 30 16.66 4.39 -1.59
C LYS A 30 16.40 5.80 -1.04
N GLY A 31 15.52 5.92 -0.05
CA GLY A 31 15.17 7.18 0.61
C GLY A 31 13.98 7.93 0.02
N ASP A 32 13.49 7.52 -1.16
CA ASP A 32 12.25 8.04 -1.74
C ASP A 32 11.02 7.46 -1.05
N TRP A 33 9.92 8.22 -1.08
CA TRP A 33 8.62 7.77 -0.58
C TRP A 33 8.00 6.76 -1.53
N SER A 34 7.46 5.67 -0.99
CA SER A 34 6.76 4.63 -1.73
C SER A 34 5.54 4.14 -0.96
N TYR A 35 4.60 3.52 -1.68
CA TYR A 35 3.62 2.62 -1.06
C TYR A 35 4.34 1.40 -0.49
N PRO A 36 3.80 0.81 0.60
CA PRO A 36 4.35 -0.42 1.12
C PRO A 36 4.16 -1.55 0.12
N ALA A 37 5.24 -2.28 -0.17
CA ALA A 37 5.22 -3.30 -1.22
C ALA A 37 6.46 -4.19 -1.17
N GLY A 38 6.26 -5.47 -1.44
CA GLY A 38 7.32 -6.45 -1.59
C GLY A 38 6.93 -7.61 -2.49
N TYR A 39 7.82 -8.59 -2.58
CA TYR A 39 7.56 -9.81 -3.33
C TYR A 39 6.80 -10.80 -2.44
N LEU A 40 5.97 -11.63 -3.07
CA LEU A 40 5.32 -12.73 -2.36
C LEU A 40 6.35 -13.78 -1.96
N GLU A 41 6.16 -14.33 -0.77
CA GLU A 41 6.82 -15.56 -0.36
C GLU A 41 6.21 -16.79 -1.05
N TYR A 42 6.93 -17.92 -1.01
CA TYR A 42 6.43 -19.15 -1.62
C TYR A 42 5.17 -19.63 -0.90
N ASN A 43 4.11 -19.94 -1.67
CA ASN A 43 2.78 -20.30 -1.19
C ASN A 43 2.04 -19.20 -0.38
N GLU A 44 2.47 -17.95 -0.46
CA GLU A 44 1.76 -16.82 0.15
C GLU A 44 0.64 -16.32 -0.78
N LYS A 45 -0.56 -16.08 -0.24
CA LYS A 45 -1.60 -15.42 -1.04
C LYS A 45 -1.26 -13.94 -1.23
N PRO A 46 -1.63 -13.33 -2.37
CA PRO A 46 -1.39 -11.90 -2.61
C PRO A 46 -1.84 -10.95 -1.51
N GLU A 47 -3.01 -11.18 -0.92
CA GLU A 47 -3.58 -10.37 0.16
C GLU A 47 -2.79 -10.51 1.46
N GLU A 48 -2.32 -11.73 1.77
CA GLU A 48 -1.50 -12.02 2.95
C GLU A 48 -0.16 -11.28 2.86
N GLY A 49 0.49 -11.33 1.69
CA GLY A 49 1.73 -10.60 1.44
C GLY A 49 1.55 -9.09 1.52
N ALA A 50 0.45 -8.55 0.96
CA ALA A 50 0.17 -7.12 1.05
C ALA A 50 -0.04 -6.65 2.50
N ALA A 51 -0.75 -7.43 3.33
CA ALA A 51 -0.92 -7.13 4.75
C ALA A 51 0.39 -7.24 5.54
N ARG A 52 1.23 -8.24 5.24
CA ARG A 52 2.56 -8.42 5.86
C ARG A 52 3.49 -7.25 5.56
N GLU A 53 3.63 -6.86 4.29
CA GLU A 53 4.48 -5.73 3.88
C GLU A 53 4.00 -4.40 4.50
N LEU A 54 2.68 -4.19 4.58
CA LEU A 54 2.11 -3.04 5.28
C LEU A 54 2.57 -3.01 6.76
N GLU A 55 2.51 -4.13 7.47
CA GLU A 55 2.97 -4.22 8.86
C GLU A 55 4.48 -4.02 8.98
N GLU A 56 5.29 -4.69 8.15
CA GLU A 56 6.75 -4.61 8.22
C GLU A 56 7.29 -3.20 7.97
N GLU A 57 6.72 -2.50 6.98
CA GLU A 57 7.24 -1.22 6.52
C GLU A 57 6.62 -0.01 7.24
N THR A 58 5.42 -0.16 7.79
CA THR A 58 4.68 0.95 8.43
C THR A 58 4.26 0.71 9.88
N GLY A 59 4.23 -0.56 10.32
CA GLY A 59 3.69 -0.98 11.61
C GLY A 59 2.15 -1.04 11.66
N LEU A 60 1.45 -0.77 10.56
CA LEU A 60 0.00 -0.84 10.49
C LEU A 60 -0.45 -2.28 10.21
N LYS A 61 -1.45 -2.74 10.98
CA LYS A 61 -2.04 -4.07 10.82
C LYS A 61 -3.34 -4.00 10.03
N ALA A 62 -3.48 -4.93 9.10
CA ALA A 62 -4.67 -5.14 8.30
C ALA A 62 -5.06 -6.62 8.34
N ASP A 63 -6.35 -6.91 8.36
CA ASP A 63 -6.84 -8.25 8.06
C ASP A 63 -6.80 -8.44 6.53
N PRO A 64 -6.08 -9.45 5.99
CA PRO A 64 -6.02 -9.71 4.56
C PRO A 64 -7.40 -9.82 3.89
N GLU A 65 -8.40 -10.33 4.60
CA GLU A 65 -9.76 -10.52 4.08
C GLU A 65 -10.51 -9.19 3.87
N ASN A 66 -10.02 -8.09 4.47
CA ASN A 66 -10.56 -6.74 4.31
C ASN A 66 -9.82 -5.92 3.25
N LEU A 67 -8.82 -6.49 2.57
CA LEU A 67 -8.13 -5.84 1.47
C LEU A 67 -8.96 -5.90 0.19
N GLU A 68 -9.15 -4.75 -0.45
CA GLU A 68 -9.83 -4.65 -1.74
C GLU A 68 -8.80 -4.52 -2.87
N LEU A 69 -8.83 -5.43 -3.85
CA LEU A 69 -7.97 -5.35 -5.03
C LEU A 69 -8.33 -4.12 -5.86
N VAL A 70 -7.35 -3.23 -6.07
CA VAL A 70 -7.50 -2.01 -6.88
C VAL A 70 -6.99 -2.24 -8.30
N ALA A 71 -5.85 -2.91 -8.43
CA ALA A 71 -5.20 -3.12 -9.72
C ALA A 71 -4.28 -4.34 -9.72
N SER A 72 -4.19 -4.99 -10.88
CA SER A 72 -3.08 -5.88 -11.21
C SER A 72 -2.18 -5.18 -12.21
N ILE A 73 -0.89 -5.09 -11.88
CA ILE A 73 0.11 -4.31 -12.59
C ILE A 73 1.12 -5.28 -13.19
N GLN A 74 1.42 -5.12 -14.48
CA GLN A 74 2.47 -5.88 -15.16
C GLN A 74 3.67 -4.95 -15.37
N LEU A 75 4.83 -5.36 -14.88
CA LEU A 75 6.08 -4.63 -14.96
C LEU A 75 7.10 -5.50 -15.70
N GLU A 76 7.59 -5.00 -16.83
CA GLU A 76 8.69 -5.61 -17.56
C GLU A 76 10.00 -5.07 -17.00
N HIS A 77 10.82 -5.96 -16.43
CA HIS A 77 12.21 -5.69 -16.11
C HIS A 77 13.12 -6.36 -17.14
N PRO A 78 14.37 -5.88 -17.32
CA PRO A 78 15.29 -6.43 -18.31
C PRO A 78 15.51 -7.95 -18.19
N ASP A 79 15.40 -8.49 -16.98
CA ASP A 79 15.69 -9.88 -16.62
C ASP A 79 14.46 -10.69 -16.16
N LYS A 80 13.29 -10.05 -16.00
CA LYS A 80 12.10 -10.70 -15.43
C LYS A 80 10.80 -9.97 -15.77
N TYR A 81 9.72 -10.73 -15.78
CA TYR A 81 8.36 -10.20 -15.79
C TYR A 81 7.83 -10.25 -14.36
N VAL A 82 7.37 -9.11 -13.85
CA VAL A 82 6.78 -9.00 -12.51
C VAL A 82 5.30 -8.68 -12.68
N VAL A 83 4.46 -9.47 -12.01
CA VAL A 83 3.04 -9.14 -11.83
C VAL A 83 2.84 -8.78 -10.37
N GLY A 84 2.29 -7.59 -10.12
CA GLY A 84 1.95 -7.12 -8.79
C GLY A 84 0.45 -6.91 -8.65
N ASN A 85 -0.06 -7.11 -7.44
CA ASN A 85 -1.43 -6.77 -7.07
C ASN A 85 -1.39 -5.63 -6.06
N ALA A 86 -2.14 -4.56 -6.34
CA ALA A 86 -2.23 -3.39 -5.48
C ALA A 86 -3.59 -3.39 -4.78
N TYR A 87 -3.57 -3.22 -3.46
CA TYR A 87 -4.75 -3.29 -2.60
C TYR A 87 -5.01 -1.95 -1.91
N THR A 88 -6.26 -1.74 -1.50
CA THR A 88 -6.65 -0.67 -0.58
C THR A 88 -7.32 -1.27 0.66
N ILE A 89 -7.19 -0.56 1.78
CA ILE A 89 -7.95 -0.83 3.00
C ILE A 89 -8.50 0.47 3.55
N SER A 90 -9.78 0.46 3.92
CA SER A 90 -10.37 1.55 4.68
C SER A 90 -10.21 1.28 6.18
N PHE A 91 -9.69 2.24 6.91
CA PHE A 91 -9.81 2.26 8.36
C PHE A 91 -11.13 2.91 8.72
N ASP A 92 -11.90 2.27 9.60
CA ASP A 92 -13.06 2.93 10.21
C ASP A 92 -12.57 4.16 10.98
N GLU A 93 -13.32 5.25 10.89
CA GLU A 93 -13.01 6.46 11.66
C GLU A 93 -13.16 6.12 13.15
N VAL A 94 -12.03 6.04 13.86
CA VAL A 94 -11.99 6.15 15.33
C VAL A 94 -12.28 7.59 15.74
#